data_AF-A0A3B3ZYB7-F1
#
_entry.id   AF-A0A3B3ZYB7-F1
#
_cell.length_a   1.000
_cell.length_b   1.000
_cell.length_c   1.000
_cell.angle_alpha   90.00
_cell.angle_beta   90.00
_cell.angle_gamma   90.00
#
_symmetry.space_group_name_H-M   'P 1'
#
loop_
_entity.id
_entity.type
_entity.pdbx_description
1 polymer ?
#
loop_
_entity_poly.entity_id
_entity_poly.type
_entity_poly.pdbx_seq_one_letter_code
_entity_poly.pdbx_strand_id
1 'polypeptide(L)'
;MAPSVDRQGHWGRPTSTLDWCEENYVVSYYIAEFNTVSNLIMIIPPICGAIQTFRDGLEFRYICSFIGLTVGIGSWCFHMTLLYEMQLLDELPMIYSTCVFVYCYECFKQEKTISFFLIALLLLFSISVTVWKEPVFHQVMYGALVACLVIRSVFIVTVYPWLRPLCYTSLGIFMLGFLLWNIDNIFCDSLASRQTLPSGVGVVLTQFHAWWHILTGLGSYLHILLFLCGVWPTLHMEPQK
;
A
#
# COMPACT_ATOMS: atom_id res chain seq x y z
N MET A 1 -2.79 -4.39 -20.75
CA MET A 1 -3.22 -5.79 -20.55
C MET A 1 -2.08 -6.65 -21.04
N ALA A 2 -1.63 -7.64 -20.27
CA ALA A 2 -0.50 -8.50 -20.64
C ALA A 2 -0.63 -9.05 -22.06
N PRO A 3 0.46 -9.10 -22.86
CA PRO A 3 0.42 -9.70 -24.18
C PRO A 3 0.02 -11.19 -24.10
N SER A 4 -0.87 -11.60 -25.00
CA SER A 4 -1.65 -12.85 -24.97
C SER A 4 -0.86 -14.13 -25.28
N VAL A 5 0.33 -14.33 -24.70
CA VAL A 5 1.00 -15.63 -24.75
C VAL A 5 0.60 -16.39 -23.49
N ASP A 6 -0.46 -17.20 -23.63
CA ASP A 6 -1.10 -17.97 -22.55
C ASP A 6 -0.16 -19.11 -22.08
N ARG A 7 0.88 -18.77 -21.30
CA ARG A 7 1.74 -19.75 -20.62
C ARG A 7 0.98 -20.30 -19.43
N GLN A 8 0.60 -21.57 -19.48
CA GLN A 8 0.00 -22.24 -18.32
C GLN A 8 1.02 -22.38 -17.18
N GLY A 9 0.71 -21.76 -16.04
CA GLY A 9 1.47 -21.91 -14.80
C GLY A 9 0.83 -22.86 -13.79
N HIS A 10 1.43 -22.95 -12.60
CA HIS A 10 1.05 -23.89 -11.55
C HIS A 10 -0.37 -23.70 -10.99
N TRP A 11 -0.83 -22.46 -10.86
CA TRP A 11 -2.06 -22.10 -10.13
C TRP A 11 -3.35 -22.19 -10.96
N GLY A 12 -3.26 -22.66 -12.20
CA GLY A 12 -4.39 -22.76 -13.12
C GLY A 12 -4.56 -21.52 -13.99
N ARG A 13 -5.75 -21.34 -14.55
CA ARG A 13 -6.07 -20.18 -15.41
C ARG A 13 -6.34 -18.95 -14.55
N PRO A 14 -5.82 -17.77 -14.89
CA PRO A 14 -6.18 -16.51 -14.25
C PRO A 14 -7.70 -16.30 -14.23
N THR A 15 -8.24 -15.94 -13.07
CA THR A 15 -9.68 -15.63 -12.87
C THR A 15 -9.92 -14.20 -12.41
N SER A 16 -8.84 -13.48 -12.11
CA SER A 16 -8.87 -12.07 -11.72
C SER A 16 -9.47 -11.18 -12.79
N THR A 17 -9.97 -10.02 -12.36
CA THR A 17 -10.54 -9.00 -13.26
C THR A 17 -9.47 -8.13 -13.91
N LEU A 18 -8.24 -8.16 -13.37
CA LEU A 18 -7.10 -7.37 -13.79
C LEU A 18 -5.90 -8.27 -14.01
N ASP A 19 -5.18 -8.02 -15.10
CA ASP A 19 -3.90 -8.62 -15.45
C ASP A 19 -2.96 -7.49 -15.85
N TRP A 20 -1.81 -7.37 -15.18
CA TRP A 20 -0.94 -6.20 -15.32
C TRP A 20 -0.07 -6.32 -16.57
N CYS A 21 0.92 -5.44 -16.71
CA CYS A 21 1.72 -5.42 -17.94
C CYS A 21 2.78 -6.52 -18.01
N GLU A 22 3.12 -7.14 -16.88
CA GLU A 22 4.14 -8.19 -16.84
C GLU A 22 3.65 -9.44 -17.58
N GLU A 23 4.54 -10.11 -18.30
CA GLU A 23 4.19 -11.39 -18.93
C GLU A 23 4.14 -12.52 -17.90
N ASN A 24 3.03 -13.27 -17.95
CA ASN A 24 2.75 -14.33 -17.00
C ASN A 24 3.68 -15.55 -17.17
N TYR A 25 4.20 -16.05 -16.04
CA TYR A 25 5.04 -17.23 -15.89
C TYR A 25 6.32 -17.23 -16.76
N VAL A 26 6.86 -16.04 -17.07
CA VAL A 26 8.09 -15.93 -17.86
C VAL A 26 9.33 -16.35 -17.07
N VAL A 27 9.39 -15.95 -15.78
CA VAL A 27 10.55 -16.20 -14.92
C VAL A 27 10.42 -17.52 -14.16
N SER A 28 9.21 -17.90 -13.74
CA SER A 28 8.96 -19.08 -12.91
C SER A 28 7.63 -19.73 -13.27
N TYR A 29 7.55 -21.06 -13.14
CA TYR A 29 6.30 -21.82 -13.28
C TYR A 29 5.33 -21.61 -12.09
N TYR A 30 5.87 -21.21 -10.93
CA TYR A 30 5.09 -21.10 -9.68
C TYR A 30 4.61 -19.67 -9.37
N ILE A 31 5.22 -18.67 -10.00
CA ILE A 31 4.93 -17.25 -9.77
C ILE A 31 4.53 -16.65 -11.12
N ALA A 32 3.29 -16.19 -11.23
CA ALA A 32 2.77 -15.61 -12.47
C ALA A 32 3.54 -14.34 -12.85
N GLU A 33 3.59 -13.36 -11.97
CA GLU A 33 4.29 -12.09 -12.22
C GLU A 33 5.46 -11.95 -11.23
N PHE A 34 6.68 -11.71 -11.71
CA PHE A 34 7.84 -11.50 -10.84
C PHE A 34 7.71 -10.23 -9.97
N ASN A 35 6.81 -9.30 -10.32
CA ASN A 35 6.30 -8.22 -9.47
C ASN A 35 5.95 -8.70 -8.05
N THR A 36 5.54 -9.96 -7.89
CA THR A 36 5.35 -10.64 -6.61
C THR A 36 6.45 -10.36 -5.59
N VAL A 37 7.74 -10.43 -5.98
CA VAL A 37 8.88 -10.30 -5.06
C VAL A 37 9.03 -8.88 -4.51
N SER A 38 8.61 -7.88 -5.29
CA SER A 38 8.69 -6.47 -4.87
C SER A 38 7.84 -6.17 -3.63
N ASN A 39 6.82 -7.00 -3.34
CA ASN A 39 5.96 -6.89 -2.17
C ASN A 39 6.67 -7.17 -0.83
N LEU A 40 7.88 -7.74 -0.85
CA LEU A 40 8.69 -7.96 0.36
C LEU A 40 8.86 -6.68 1.21
N ILE A 41 8.96 -5.52 0.57
CA ILE A 41 9.09 -4.22 1.23
C ILE A 41 7.83 -3.79 1.99
N MET A 42 6.66 -4.33 1.61
CA MET A 42 5.38 -4.14 2.30
C MET A 42 5.11 -5.24 3.34
N ILE A 43 6.03 -6.20 3.51
CA ILE A 43 5.88 -7.30 4.47
C ILE A 43 6.91 -7.17 5.59
N ILE A 44 8.20 -7.17 5.23
CA ILE A 44 9.28 -7.27 6.22
C ILE A 44 9.40 -6.00 7.08
N PRO A 45 9.61 -4.79 6.52
CA PRO A 45 9.72 -3.58 7.33
C PRO A 45 8.48 -3.30 8.20
N PRO A 46 7.23 -3.45 7.71
CA PRO A 46 6.05 -3.26 8.55
C PRO A 46 5.95 -4.26 9.70
N ILE A 47 6.26 -5.55 9.50
CA ILE A 47 6.30 -6.53 10.59
C ILE A 47 7.34 -6.13 11.64
N CYS A 48 8.55 -5.74 11.21
CA CYS A 48 9.57 -5.23 12.13
C CYS A 48 9.08 -3.97 12.88
N GLY A 49 8.42 -3.05 12.19
CA GLY A 49 7.83 -1.84 12.79
C GLY A 49 6.76 -2.16 13.83
N ALA A 50 5.88 -3.14 13.56
CA ALA A 50 4.87 -3.61 14.50
C ALA A 50 5.49 -4.21 15.77
N ILE A 51 6.50 -5.09 15.61
CA ILE A 51 7.22 -5.71 16.73
C ILE A 51 7.92 -4.65 17.58
N GLN A 52 8.59 -3.68 16.94
CA GLN A 52 9.28 -2.60 17.64
C GLN A 52 8.28 -1.72 18.41
N THR A 53 7.20 -1.31 17.76
CA THR A 53 6.12 -0.50 18.37
C THR A 53 5.51 -1.21 19.59
N PHE A 54 5.32 -2.53 19.52
CA PHE A 54 4.84 -3.33 20.65
C PHE A 54 5.87 -3.37 21.80
N ARG A 55 7.15 -3.56 21.48
CA ARG A 55 8.24 -3.57 22.49
C ARG A 55 8.41 -2.23 23.18
N ASP A 56 8.19 -1.14 22.46
CA ASP A 56 8.25 0.23 22.98
C ASP A 56 7.01 0.62 23.80
N GLY A 57 6.00 -0.28 23.91
CA GLY A 57 4.82 -0.05 24.72
C GLY A 57 3.86 1.01 24.18
N LEU A 58 3.93 1.29 22.88
CA LEU A 58 3.07 2.27 22.22
C LEU A 58 1.63 1.76 22.06
N GLU A 59 0.68 2.66 21.82
CA GLU A 59 -0.74 2.32 21.70
C GLU A 59 -1.02 1.31 20.58
N PHE A 60 -1.99 0.42 20.83
CA PHE A 60 -2.35 -0.67 19.92
C PHE A 60 -2.71 -0.20 18.50
N ARG A 61 -3.29 1.00 18.35
CA ARG A 61 -3.63 1.61 17.05
C ARG A 61 -2.41 1.76 16.12
N TYR A 62 -1.22 1.98 16.68
CA TYR A 62 0.01 2.12 15.90
C TYR A 62 0.55 0.77 15.44
N ILE A 63 0.41 -0.25 16.28
CA ILE A 63 0.69 -1.65 15.91
C ILE A 63 -0.23 -2.06 14.76
N CYS A 64 -1.54 -1.76 14.88
CA CYS A 64 -2.52 -1.99 13.82
C CYS A 64 -2.18 -1.28 12.51
N SER A 65 -1.54 -0.10 12.58
CA SER A 65 -1.12 0.62 11.37
C SER A 65 0.00 -0.13 10.64
N PHE A 66 1.01 -0.62 11.36
CA PHE A 66 2.07 -1.42 10.75
C PHE A 66 1.57 -2.78 10.24
N ILE A 67 0.70 -3.46 10.99
CA ILE A 67 0.05 -4.69 10.52
C ILE A 67 -0.83 -4.39 9.31
N GLY A 68 -1.53 -3.26 9.29
CA GLY A 68 -2.35 -2.84 8.16
C GLY A 68 -1.54 -2.72 6.88
N LEU A 69 -0.28 -2.30 6.95
CA LEU A 69 0.61 -2.21 5.79
C LEU A 69 1.07 -3.57 5.26
N THR A 70 0.81 -4.68 5.97
CA THR A 70 1.05 -6.04 5.44
C THR A 70 0.01 -6.47 4.38
N VAL A 71 -0.68 -5.51 3.75
CA VAL A 71 -1.34 -5.69 2.44
C VAL A 71 -0.42 -6.38 1.44
N GLY A 72 0.91 -6.18 1.56
CA GLY A 72 1.91 -6.86 0.75
C GLY A 72 1.78 -8.39 0.73
N ILE A 73 1.22 -9.03 1.76
CA ILE A 73 0.94 -10.47 1.74
C ILE A 73 -0.17 -10.80 0.72
N GLY A 74 -1.24 -10.00 0.72
CA GLY A 74 -2.33 -10.12 -0.25
C GLY A 74 -1.85 -9.86 -1.67
N SER A 75 -1.11 -8.76 -1.87
CA SER A 75 -0.48 -8.44 -3.14
C SER A 75 0.44 -9.56 -3.63
N TRP A 76 1.29 -10.12 -2.75
CA TRP A 76 2.11 -11.27 -3.10
C TRP A 76 1.26 -12.45 -3.58
N CYS A 77 0.24 -12.83 -2.83
CA CYS A 77 -0.65 -13.93 -3.22
C CYS A 77 -1.36 -13.64 -4.55
N PHE A 78 -1.76 -12.40 -4.80
CA PHE A 78 -2.41 -12.00 -6.04
C PHE A 78 -1.45 -12.13 -7.23
N HIS A 79 -0.31 -11.44 -7.21
CA HIS A 79 0.66 -11.49 -8.32
C HIS A 79 1.27 -12.88 -8.55
N MET A 80 1.27 -13.74 -7.53
CA MET A 80 1.73 -15.12 -7.68
C MET A 80 0.71 -15.99 -8.43
N THR A 81 -0.59 -15.73 -8.26
CA THR A 81 -1.67 -16.66 -8.66
C THR A 81 -2.61 -16.12 -9.72
N LEU A 82 -2.81 -14.80 -9.80
CA LEU A 82 -3.81 -14.10 -10.61
C LEU A 82 -5.25 -14.60 -10.43
N LEU A 83 -5.56 -15.09 -9.23
CA LEU A 83 -6.90 -15.54 -8.85
C LEU A 83 -7.72 -14.40 -8.26
N TYR A 84 -9.00 -14.36 -8.59
CA TYR A 84 -9.93 -13.32 -8.10
C TYR A 84 -9.99 -13.25 -6.57
N GLU A 85 -9.96 -14.40 -5.89
CA GLU A 85 -9.97 -14.47 -4.43
C GLU A 85 -8.72 -13.80 -3.82
N MET A 86 -7.58 -13.92 -4.50
CA MET A 86 -6.33 -13.29 -4.06
C MET A 86 -6.30 -11.81 -4.45
N GLN A 87 -6.91 -11.41 -5.56
CA GLN A 87 -7.14 -9.99 -5.90
C GLN A 87 -7.90 -9.28 -4.78
N LEU A 88 -8.97 -9.90 -4.24
CA LEU A 88 -9.69 -9.33 -3.10
C LEU A 88 -8.83 -9.23 -1.83
N LEU A 89 -7.91 -10.18 -1.64
CA LEU A 89 -6.96 -10.16 -0.52
C LEU A 89 -5.90 -9.05 -0.68
N ASP A 90 -5.67 -8.54 -1.87
CA ASP A 90 -4.82 -7.37 -2.13
C ASP A 90 -5.61 -6.06 -1.99
N GLU A 91 -6.66 -5.90 -2.79
CA GLU A 91 -7.38 -4.63 -2.93
C GLU A 91 -8.14 -4.23 -1.65
N LEU A 92 -8.81 -5.16 -0.98
CA LEU A 92 -9.65 -4.81 0.18
C LEU A 92 -8.83 -4.38 1.40
N PRO A 93 -7.73 -5.07 1.78
CA PRO A 93 -6.86 -4.60 2.85
C PRO A 93 -6.25 -3.21 2.62
N MET A 94 -6.07 -2.75 1.37
CA MET A 94 -5.66 -1.35 1.10
C MET A 94 -6.66 -0.35 1.69
N ILE A 95 -7.96 -0.60 1.54
CA ILE A 95 -9.02 0.26 2.09
C ILE A 95 -9.02 0.18 3.61
N TYR A 96 -9.00 -1.04 4.16
CA TYR A 96 -9.10 -1.24 5.60
C TYR A 96 -7.91 -0.64 6.36
N SER A 97 -6.69 -0.83 5.85
CA SER A 97 -5.47 -0.24 6.41
C SER A 97 -5.49 1.28 6.34
N THR A 98 -5.94 1.85 5.22
CA THR A 98 -6.03 3.31 5.06
C THR A 98 -7.09 3.90 5.98
N CYS A 99 -8.21 3.21 6.22
CA CYS A 99 -9.17 3.58 7.26
C CYS A 99 -8.52 3.61 8.65
N VAL A 100 -7.68 2.62 9.00
CA VAL A 100 -6.91 2.63 10.25
C VAL A 100 -5.97 3.84 10.32
N PHE A 101 -5.30 4.19 9.22
CA PHE A 101 -4.47 5.39 9.17
C PHE A 101 -5.29 6.65 9.41
N VAL A 102 -6.42 6.82 8.73
CA VAL A 102 -7.32 7.97 8.92
C VAL A 102 -7.75 8.07 10.38
N TYR A 103 -8.13 6.95 10.99
CA TYR A 103 -8.47 6.91 12.42
C TYR A 103 -7.30 7.36 13.31
N CYS A 104 -6.07 6.91 13.04
CA CYS A 104 -4.89 7.32 13.80
C CYS A 104 -4.60 8.83 13.64
N TYR A 105 -4.78 9.38 12.44
CA TYR A 105 -4.58 10.81 12.17
C TYR A 105 -5.65 11.70 12.81
N GLU A 106 -6.92 11.29 12.80
CA GLU A 106 -7.99 12.06 13.43
C GLU A 106 -7.91 12.02 14.97
N CYS A 107 -7.57 10.85 15.52
CA CYS A 107 -7.41 10.66 16.96
C CYS A 107 -6.00 11.03 17.45
N PHE A 108 -5.19 11.71 16.63
CA PHE A 108 -3.76 11.98 16.87
C PHE A 108 -3.48 12.67 18.21
N LYS A 109 -4.35 13.59 18.66
CA LYS A 109 -4.19 14.32 19.94
C LYS A 109 -4.89 13.67 21.13
N GLN A 110 -5.71 12.66 20.90
CA GLN A 110 -6.54 12.09 21.95
C GLN A 110 -5.91 10.79 22.43
N GLU A 111 -5.32 10.83 23.63
CA GLU A 111 -4.84 9.62 24.30
C GLU A 111 -6.02 8.83 24.87
N LYS A 112 -6.03 7.51 24.64
CA LYS A 112 -6.96 6.54 25.26
C LYS A 112 -8.46 6.76 25.04
N THR A 113 -8.89 7.75 24.27
CA THR A 113 -10.30 7.91 23.90
C THR A 113 -10.59 7.24 22.56
N ILE A 114 -11.60 6.37 22.54
CA ILE A 114 -12.04 5.68 21.34
C ILE A 114 -13.20 6.46 20.71
N SER A 115 -13.02 6.92 19.47
CA SER A 115 -14.08 7.58 18.72
C SER A 115 -14.97 6.56 18.01
N PHE A 116 -16.01 6.08 18.70
CA PHE A 116 -16.97 5.12 18.15
C PHE A 116 -17.68 5.63 16.90
N PHE A 117 -17.96 6.93 16.83
CA PHE A 117 -18.56 7.54 15.65
C PHE A 117 -17.66 7.41 14.42
N LEU A 118 -16.36 7.73 14.57
CA LEU A 118 -15.42 7.63 13.46
C LEU A 118 -15.20 6.17 13.03
N ILE A 119 -15.14 5.25 13.99
CA ILE A 119 -15.06 3.81 13.70
C ILE A 119 -16.28 3.36 12.90
N ALA A 120 -17.50 3.72 13.33
CA ALA A 120 -18.72 3.35 12.62
C ALA A 120 -18.74 3.92 11.19
N LEU A 121 -18.32 5.18 11.01
CA LEU A 121 -18.23 5.82 9.70
C LEU A 121 -17.24 5.09 8.76
N LEU A 122 -16.03 4.79 9.25
CA LEU A 122 -15.00 4.11 8.47
C LEU A 122 -15.35 2.64 8.17
N LEU A 123 -16.08 1.98 9.08
CA LEU A 123 -16.62 0.64 8.84
C LEU A 123 -17.69 0.66 7.75
N LEU A 124 -18.64 1.60 7.78
CA LEU A 124 -19.65 1.75 6.74
C LEU A 124 -19.01 2.05 5.37
N PHE A 125 -18.00 2.92 5.35
CA PHE A 125 -17.19 3.19 4.17
C PHE A 125 -16.54 1.90 3.64
N SER A 126 -15.87 1.14 4.51
CA SER A 126 -15.19 -0.09 4.13
C SER A 126 -16.16 -1.13 3.56
N ILE A 127 -17.30 -1.33 4.22
CA ILE A 127 -18.37 -2.23 3.74
C ILE A 127 -18.88 -1.80 2.37
N SER A 128 -19.04 -0.50 2.13
CA SER A 128 -19.43 0.00 0.81
C SER A 128 -18.39 -0.35 -0.25
N VAL A 129 -17.09 -0.22 0.01
CA VAL A 129 -16.09 -0.61 -1.00
C VAL A 129 -16.09 -2.12 -1.22
N THR A 130 -16.29 -2.94 -0.17
CA THR A 130 -16.30 -4.41 -0.28
C THR A 130 -17.46 -4.96 -1.11
N VAL A 131 -18.64 -4.33 -1.04
CA VAL A 131 -19.84 -4.82 -1.74
C VAL A 131 -19.81 -4.47 -3.24
N TRP A 132 -19.21 -3.35 -3.61
CA TRP A 132 -19.09 -2.91 -4.99
C TRP A 132 -17.82 -3.44 -5.65
N LYS A 133 -17.98 -4.45 -6.52
CA LYS A 133 -16.89 -5.23 -7.12
C LYS A 133 -16.16 -4.56 -8.30
N GLU A 134 -16.43 -3.28 -8.57
CA GLU A 134 -15.85 -2.59 -9.73
C GLU A 134 -14.45 -2.04 -9.38
N PRO A 135 -13.37 -2.42 -10.08
CA PRO A 135 -12.01 -2.01 -9.74
C PRO A 135 -11.81 -0.49 -9.82
N VAL A 136 -12.47 0.19 -10.76
CA VAL A 136 -12.43 1.67 -10.85
C VAL A 136 -13.07 2.31 -9.63
N PHE A 137 -14.15 1.74 -9.10
CA PHE A 137 -14.78 2.24 -7.88
C PHE A 137 -13.82 2.11 -6.70
N HIS A 138 -13.16 0.96 -6.54
CA HIS A 138 -12.10 0.77 -5.53
C HIS A 138 -11.02 1.85 -5.64
N GLN A 139 -10.45 2.07 -6.83
CA GLN A 139 -9.38 3.05 -7.04
C GLN A 139 -9.78 4.47 -6.65
N VAL A 140 -11.00 4.89 -7.01
CA VAL A 140 -11.53 6.22 -6.66
C VAL A 140 -11.71 6.35 -5.15
N MET A 141 -12.28 5.34 -4.49
CA MET A 141 -12.53 5.36 -3.05
C MET A 141 -11.21 5.31 -2.24
N TYR A 142 -10.25 4.50 -2.69
CA TYR A 142 -8.89 4.49 -2.14
C TYR A 142 -8.21 5.85 -2.30
N GLY A 143 -8.26 6.43 -3.50
CA GLY A 143 -7.72 7.76 -3.79
C GLY A 143 -8.33 8.85 -2.90
N ALA A 144 -9.63 8.79 -2.62
CA ALA A 144 -10.30 9.72 -1.71
C ALA A 144 -9.77 9.60 -0.26
N LEU A 145 -9.55 8.38 0.24
CA LEU A 145 -8.95 8.17 1.56
C LEU A 145 -7.51 8.69 1.62
N VAL A 146 -6.70 8.41 0.60
CA VAL A 146 -5.32 8.90 0.50
C VAL A 146 -5.29 10.42 0.44
N ALA A 147 -6.19 11.06 -0.32
CA ALA A 147 -6.30 12.52 -0.37
C ALA A 147 -6.63 13.12 1.00
N CYS A 148 -7.54 12.49 1.75
CA CYS A 148 -7.86 12.88 3.13
C CYS A 148 -6.60 12.83 4.03
N LEU A 149 -5.85 11.73 3.97
CA LEU A 149 -4.60 11.58 4.71
C LEU A 149 -3.56 12.63 4.34
N VAL A 150 -3.40 12.93 3.04
CA VAL A 150 -2.46 13.95 2.57
C VAL A 150 -2.84 15.34 3.06
N ILE A 151 -4.13 15.70 3.01
CA ILE A 151 -4.60 16.99 3.54
C ILE A 151 -4.30 17.09 5.05
N ARG A 152 -4.56 16.01 5.79
CA ARG A 152 -4.28 15.96 7.24
C ARG A 152 -2.79 16.01 7.55
N SER A 153 -1.95 15.30 6.80
CA SER A 153 -0.50 15.31 7.02
C SER A 153 0.09 16.68 6.72
N VAL A 154 -0.36 17.35 5.66
CA VAL A 154 0.01 18.74 5.34
C VAL A 154 -0.37 19.67 6.49
N PHE A 155 -1.58 19.54 7.06
CA PHE A 155 -1.98 20.33 8.22
C PHE A 155 -1.06 20.08 9.43
N ILE A 156 -0.74 18.82 9.74
CA ILE A 156 0.17 18.49 10.85
C ILE A 156 1.55 19.12 10.68
N VAL A 157 2.13 19.08 9.48
CA VAL A 157 3.47 19.68 9.25
C VAL A 157 3.49 21.20 9.18
N THR A 158 2.32 21.85 9.11
CA THR A 158 2.21 23.29 9.37
C THR A 158 2.39 23.61 10.86
N VAL A 159 1.87 22.74 11.75
CA VAL A 159 2.00 22.85 13.21
C VAL A 159 3.35 22.33 13.71
N TYR A 160 3.88 21.28 13.08
CA TYR A 160 5.15 20.63 13.42
C TYR A 160 6.14 20.68 12.24
N PRO A 161 6.82 21.83 12.01
CA PRO A 161 7.67 22.02 10.83
C PRO A 161 8.85 21.04 10.71
N TRP A 162 9.35 20.52 11.83
CA TRP A 162 10.43 19.53 11.86
C TRP A 162 10.08 18.21 11.15
N LEU A 163 8.79 17.89 11.00
CA LEU A 163 8.30 16.71 10.29
C LEU A 163 8.18 16.91 8.77
N ARG A 164 8.37 18.14 8.26
CA ARG A 164 8.23 18.46 6.82
C ARG A 164 9.08 17.58 5.91
N PRO A 165 10.39 17.34 6.18
CA PRO A 165 11.20 16.50 5.30
C PRO A 165 10.62 15.09 5.17
N LEU A 166 10.17 14.49 6.28
CA LEU A 166 9.58 13.16 6.30
C LEU A 166 8.25 13.11 5.52
N CYS A 167 7.38 14.10 5.75
CA CYS A 167 6.09 14.19 5.06
C CYS A 167 6.24 14.38 3.55
N TYR A 168 7.08 15.32 3.11
CA TYR A 168 7.27 15.57 1.68
C TYR A 168 8.06 14.45 0.99
N THR A 169 8.97 13.77 1.71
CA THR A 169 9.63 12.57 1.19
C THR A 169 8.61 11.44 0.99
N SER A 170 7.79 11.15 2.00
CA SER A 170 6.71 10.14 1.93
C SER A 170 5.75 10.43 0.77
N LEU A 171 5.27 11.68 0.65
CA LEU A 171 4.39 12.09 -0.45
C LEU A 171 5.09 11.98 -1.81
N GLY A 172 6.33 12.46 -1.92
CA GLY A 172 7.09 12.45 -3.17
C GLY A 172 7.33 11.04 -3.70
N ILE A 173 7.74 10.10 -2.84
CA ILE A 173 7.95 8.72 -3.26
C ILE A 173 6.63 8.02 -3.61
N PHE A 174 5.56 8.27 -2.86
CA PHE A 174 4.24 7.70 -3.16
C PHE A 174 3.71 8.20 -4.52
N MET A 175 3.83 9.50 -4.80
CA MET A 175 3.44 10.09 -6.08
C MET A 175 4.31 9.61 -7.24
N LEU A 176 5.61 9.41 -7.02
CA LEU A 176 6.48 8.79 -8.02
C LEU A 176 6.04 7.37 -8.34
N GLY A 177 5.69 6.58 -7.31
CA GLY A 177 5.07 5.27 -7.50
C GLY A 177 3.83 5.38 -8.37
N PHE A 178 2.89 6.27 -8.01
CA PHE A 178 1.62 6.43 -8.74
C PHE A 178 1.83 6.82 -10.21
N LEU A 179 2.82 7.66 -10.47
CA LEU A 179 3.22 8.00 -11.83
C LEU A 179 3.69 6.75 -12.60
N LEU A 180 4.58 5.96 -12.00
CA LEU A 180 5.08 4.73 -12.61
C LEU A 180 3.96 3.71 -12.87
N TRP A 181 3.02 3.56 -11.93
CA TRP A 181 1.82 2.72 -12.12
C TRP A 181 0.99 3.16 -13.33
N ASN A 182 0.76 4.47 -13.52
CA ASN A 182 0.03 4.97 -14.68
C ASN A 182 0.82 4.74 -15.99
N ILE A 183 2.13 4.93 -15.97
CA ILE A 183 2.98 4.68 -17.14
C ILE A 183 2.91 3.20 -17.55
N ASP A 184 2.95 2.29 -16.58
CA ASP A 184 2.80 0.84 -16.79
C ASP A 184 1.47 0.50 -17.48
N ASN A 185 0.37 1.06 -16.98
CA ASN A 185 -0.98 0.82 -17.52
C ASN A 185 -1.18 1.40 -18.93
N ILE A 186 -0.70 2.63 -19.18
CA ILE A 186 -0.96 3.35 -20.44
C ILE A 186 -0.02 2.88 -21.56
N PHE A 187 1.26 2.66 -21.24
CA PHE A 187 2.30 2.36 -22.24
C PHE A 187 2.67 0.88 -22.30
N CYS A 188 1.79 0.00 -21.79
CA CYS A 188 2.10 -1.41 -21.66
C CYS A 188 2.58 -2.06 -22.96
N ASP A 189 1.88 -1.85 -24.08
CA ASP A 189 2.24 -2.44 -25.38
C ASP A 189 3.64 -2.02 -25.86
N SER A 190 4.02 -0.77 -25.56
CA SER A 190 5.34 -0.23 -25.89
C SER A 190 6.43 -0.73 -24.95
N LEU A 191 6.10 -0.98 -23.68
CA LEU A 191 7.03 -1.49 -22.66
C LEU A 191 7.25 -3.00 -22.82
N ALA A 192 6.23 -3.76 -23.20
CA ALA A 192 6.33 -5.19 -23.50
C ALA A 192 7.35 -5.48 -24.61
N SER A 193 7.45 -4.60 -25.62
CA SER A 193 8.47 -4.71 -26.68
C SER A 193 9.93 -4.62 -26.19
N ARG A 194 10.17 -4.12 -24.96
CA ARG A 194 11.51 -3.96 -24.34
C ARG A 194 11.98 -5.22 -23.59
N GLN A 195 11.17 -6.27 -23.55
CA GLN A 195 11.50 -7.54 -22.87
C GLN A 195 12.55 -8.40 -23.62
N THR A 196 13.13 -7.90 -24.71
CA THR A 196 14.33 -8.47 -25.35
C THR A 196 15.62 -8.26 -24.54
N LEU A 197 15.55 -7.52 -23.42
CA LEU A 197 16.67 -7.31 -22.51
C LEU A 197 16.99 -8.60 -21.71
N PRO A 198 18.28 -8.84 -21.37
CA PRO A 198 18.69 -10.03 -20.65
C PRO A 198 17.91 -10.24 -19.35
N SER A 199 17.58 -11.51 -19.08
CA SER A 199 16.94 -11.95 -17.85
C SER A 199 17.72 -11.48 -16.61
N GLY A 200 17.08 -10.64 -15.80
CA GLY A 200 17.68 -10.03 -14.61
C GLY A 200 17.34 -8.55 -14.52
N VAL A 201 18.28 -7.69 -14.91
CA VAL A 201 18.19 -6.24 -14.70
C VAL A 201 17.17 -5.57 -15.63
N GLY A 202 17.03 -6.06 -16.86
CA GLY A 202 16.05 -5.54 -17.82
C GLY A 202 14.63 -5.73 -17.33
N VAL A 203 14.29 -6.95 -16.89
CA VAL A 203 12.98 -7.28 -16.34
C VAL A 203 12.68 -6.43 -15.10
N VAL A 204 13.58 -6.32 -14.12
CA VAL A 204 13.29 -5.55 -12.90
C VAL A 204 13.20 -4.03 -13.14
N LEU A 205 13.98 -3.47 -14.06
CA LEU A 205 13.97 -2.03 -14.35
C LEU A 205 12.78 -1.58 -15.22
N THR A 206 12.23 -2.46 -16.06
CA THR A 206 11.11 -2.11 -16.94
C THR A 206 9.74 -2.39 -16.34
N GLN A 207 9.66 -3.13 -15.24
CA GLN A 207 8.39 -3.44 -14.57
C GLN A 207 8.01 -2.32 -13.61
N PHE A 208 7.33 -1.30 -14.14
CA PHE A 208 6.95 -0.12 -13.35
C PHE A 208 5.91 -0.43 -12.29
N HIS A 209 5.14 -1.50 -12.45
CA HIS A 209 4.27 -2.02 -11.41
C HIS A 209 5.03 -2.54 -10.17
N ALA A 210 6.18 -3.22 -10.33
CA ALA A 210 7.05 -3.55 -9.19
C ALA A 210 7.59 -2.30 -8.48
N TRP A 211 7.97 -1.27 -9.24
CA TRP A 211 8.40 0.00 -8.66
C TRP A 211 7.29 0.70 -7.89
N TRP A 212 6.04 0.58 -8.35
CA TRP A 212 4.87 1.03 -7.61
C TRP A 212 4.80 0.39 -6.21
N HIS A 213 4.95 -0.94 -6.09
CA HIS A 213 4.97 -1.62 -4.79
C HIS A 213 6.09 -1.11 -3.87
N ILE A 214 7.29 -0.95 -4.40
CA ILE A 214 8.45 -0.49 -3.63
C ILE A 214 8.22 0.93 -3.11
N LEU A 215 7.81 1.82 -4.01
CA LEU A 215 7.68 3.24 -3.70
C LEU A 215 6.47 3.55 -2.82
N THR A 216 5.33 2.90 -3.06
CA THR A 216 4.14 3.08 -2.21
C THR A 216 4.27 2.38 -0.87
N GLY A 217 4.90 1.20 -0.83
CA GLY A 217 5.24 0.51 0.40
C GLY A 217 6.14 1.34 1.31
N LEU A 218 7.22 1.88 0.74
CA LEU A 218 8.11 2.80 1.45
C LEU A 218 7.40 4.11 1.81
N GLY A 219 6.61 4.68 0.89
CA GLY A 219 5.79 5.88 1.11
C GLY A 219 4.88 5.75 2.31
N SER A 220 4.14 4.65 2.37
CA SER A 220 3.21 4.31 3.45
C SER A 220 3.94 4.03 4.76
N TYR A 221 5.07 3.33 4.71
CA TYR A 221 5.92 3.11 5.90
C TYR A 221 6.43 4.43 6.49
N LEU A 222 6.94 5.33 5.65
CA LEU A 222 7.35 6.68 6.08
C LEU A 222 6.16 7.50 6.59
N HIS A 223 4.97 7.31 6.04
CA HIS A 223 3.75 7.96 6.51
C HIS A 223 3.32 7.47 7.90
N ILE A 224 3.57 6.19 8.20
CA ILE A 224 3.36 5.65 9.55
C ILE A 224 4.35 6.28 10.54
N LEU A 225 5.63 6.37 10.14
CA LEU A 225 6.64 7.04 10.94
C LEU A 225 6.32 8.53 11.16
N LEU A 226 5.74 9.21 10.16
CA LEU A 226 5.36 10.61 10.27
C LEU A 226 4.41 10.86 11.44
N PHE A 227 3.34 10.06 11.56
CA PHE A 227 2.42 10.24 12.68
C PHE A 227 3.06 9.79 13.99
N LEU A 228 3.85 8.71 14.02
CA LEU A 228 4.52 8.24 15.24
C LEU A 228 5.47 9.29 15.82
N CYS A 229 6.32 9.87 14.98
CA CYS A 229 7.22 10.95 15.37
C CYS A 229 6.45 12.22 15.78
N GLY A 230 5.26 12.45 15.21
CA GLY A 230 4.40 13.55 15.62
C GLY A 230 3.78 13.37 17.01
N VAL A 231 3.47 12.13 17.41
CA VAL A 231 2.91 11.81 18.73
C VAL A 231 3.99 11.64 19.81
N TRP A 232 5.24 11.38 19.43
CA TRP A 232 6.34 11.21 20.37
C TRP A 232 6.53 12.39 21.36
N PRO A 233 6.50 13.67 20.92
CA PRO A 233 6.51 14.82 21.82
C PRO A 233 5.34 14.87 22.81
N THR A 234 4.13 14.51 22.38
CA THR A 234 2.95 14.54 23.26
C THR A 234 3.02 13.46 24.33
N LEU A 235 3.58 12.27 24.02
CA LEU A 235 3.75 11.18 24.99
C LEU A 235 4.84 11.44 26.03
N HIS A 236 5.87 12.23 25.71
CA HIS A 236 7.08 12.36 26.53
C HIS A 236 7.37 13.78 27.06
N MET A 237 6.72 14.83 26.55
CA MET A 237 7.02 16.22 26.94
C MET A 237 5.86 17.00 27.57
N GLU A 238 4.62 16.55 27.47
CA GLU A 238 3.54 17.17 28.27
C GLU A 238 3.49 16.53 29.66
N PRO A 239 3.72 17.28 30.76
CA PRO A 239 3.44 16.76 32.08
C PRO A 239 1.95 16.45 32.12
N GLN A 240 1.59 15.21 32.45
CA GLN A 240 0.21 14.86 32.78
C GLN A 240 -0.28 15.81 33.86
N LYS A 241 -1.13 16.76 33.45
CA LYS A 241 -1.82 17.71 34.34
C LYS A 241 -3.10 17.08 34.85
#